data_AF-A0A7S3KRG9-F1
#
_entry.id   AF-A0A7S3KRG9-F1
#
_cell.length_a   1.000
_cell.length_b   1.000
_cell.length_c   1.000
_cell.angle_alpha   90.00
_cell.angle_beta   90.00
_cell.angle_gamma   90.00
#
_symmetry.space_group_name_H-M   'P 1'
#
loop_
_entity.id
_entity.type
_entity.pdbx_description
1 polymer ?
#
loop_
_entity_poly.entity_id
_entity_poly.type
_entity_poly.pdbx_seq_one_letter_code
_entity_poly.pdbx_strand_id
1 'polypeptide(L)'
;NNAKLLVLSSHAYQMSHVINALAAENLELDHIDFASTLIFELHRKDSSGCETSTSESCFSVKIFYNDLQLKLPSCRNIDCTFKEFLRHLNNLDVTEDAMHELCFSEDLLTGYGEVTNLD
;
A
#
# COMPACT_ATOMS: atom_id res chain seq x y z
N ASN A 1 15.30 -14.00 4.03
CA ASN A 1 14.59 -13.73 5.28
C ASN A 1 13.31 -14.57 5.26
N ASN A 2 13.16 -15.60 6.10
CA ASN A 2 12.01 -16.54 6.07
C ASN A 2 10.85 -16.07 6.97
N ALA A 3 10.73 -14.75 7.17
CA ALA A 3 9.69 -14.19 7.99
C ALA A 3 8.33 -14.47 7.35
N LYS A 4 7.47 -15.21 8.06
CA LYS A 4 6.08 -15.50 7.64
C LYS A 4 5.09 -14.43 8.09
N LEU A 5 5.52 -13.53 8.97
CA LEU A 5 4.74 -12.43 9.52
C LEU A 5 5.65 -11.22 9.67
N LEU A 6 5.17 -10.07 9.20
CA LEU A 6 5.77 -8.76 9.41
C LEU A 6 4.72 -7.88 10.06
N VAL A 7 5.03 -7.32 11.22
CA VAL A 7 4.14 -6.40 11.94
C VAL A 7 4.81 -5.03 11.99
N LEU A 8 4.12 -4.02 11.51
CA LEU A 8 4.53 -2.62 11.54
C LEU A 8 3.50 -1.82 12.32
N SER A 9 3.95 -0.92 13.19
CA SER A 9 3.09 0.04 13.87
C SER A 9 3.28 1.41 13.23
N SER A 10 2.18 2.09 12.93
CA SER A 10 2.17 3.39 12.27
C SER A 10 1.06 4.29 12.83
N HIS A 11 1.12 5.57 12.50
CA HIS A 11 0.11 6.55 12.87
C HIS A 11 -1.05 6.58 11.87
N ALA A 12 -2.20 7.10 12.31
CA ALA A 12 -3.42 7.22 11.51
C ALA A 12 -3.18 7.93 10.16
N TYR A 13 -2.40 9.01 10.13
CA TYR A 13 -2.10 9.73 8.88
C TYR A 13 -1.32 8.87 7.88
N GLN A 14 -0.35 8.07 8.35
CA GLN A 14 0.43 7.17 7.50
C GLN A 14 -0.46 6.08 6.91
N MET A 15 -1.34 5.50 7.72
CA MET A 15 -2.30 4.50 7.27
C MET A 15 -3.30 5.09 6.26
N SER A 16 -3.77 6.31 6.49
CA SER A 16 -4.65 7.01 5.54
C SER A 16 -3.98 7.18 4.18
N HIS A 17 -2.70 7.57 4.12
CA HIS A 17 -1.97 7.67 2.84
C HIS A 17 -1.89 6.33 2.11
N VAL A 18 -1.60 5.24 2.81
CA VAL A 18 -1.54 3.90 2.20
C VAL A 18 -2.91 3.48 1.68
N ILE A 19 -3.97 3.65 2.48
CA ILE A 19 -5.33 3.28 2.08
C ILE A 19 -5.79 4.09 0.87
N ASN A 20 -5.53 5.40 0.87
CA ASN A 20 -5.86 6.27 -0.26
C ASN A 20 -5.09 5.87 -1.52
N ALA A 21 -3.81 5.51 -1.39
CA ALA A 21 -3.01 5.03 -2.51
C ALA A 21 -3.55 3.70 -3.08
N LEU A 22 -3.99 2.77 -2.23
CA LEU A 22 -4.61 1.52 -2.69
C LEU A 22 -5.92 1.73 -3.45
N ALA A 23 -6.63 2.85 -3.18
CA ALA A 23 -7.87 3.25 -3.86
C ALA A 23 -8.88 2.09 -4.00
N ALA A 24 -9.11 1.34 -2.92
CA ALA A 24 -10.00 0.19 -2.93
C ALA A 24 -11.44 0.59 -3.30
N GLU A 25 -12.05 -0.14 -4.22
CA GLU A 25 -13.37 0.20 -4.79
C GLU A 25 -14.52 0.09 -3.79
N ASN A 26 -14.34 -0.68 -2.73
CA ASN A 26 -15.36 -1.04 -1.75
C ASN A 26 -15.06 -0.48 -0.35
N LEU A 27 -14.30 0.60 -0.28
CA LEU A 27 -13.93 1.25 0.98
C LEU A 27 -14.17 2.75 0.88
N GLU A 28 -15.04 3.25 1.75
CA GLU A 28 -15.26 4.68 1.98
C GLU A 28 -14.87 4.98 3.43
N LEU A 29 -13.99 5.94 3.64
CA LEU A 29 -13.49 6.31 4.97
C LEU A 29 -13.46 7.82 5.15
N ASP A 30 -14.08 8.28 6.23
CA ASP A 30 -14.00 9.68 6.68
C ASP A 30 -12.81 9.91 7.61
N HIS A 31 -12.42 8.88 8.38
CA HIS A 31 -11.29 8.91 9.31
C HIS A 31 -10.77 7.49 9.58
N ILE A 32 -9.63 7.42 10.27
CA ILE A 32 -9.01 6.16 10.69
C ILE A 32 -9.26 5.95 12.18
N ASP A 33 -9.96 4.86 12.52
CA ASP A 33 -10.23 4.49 13.91
C ASP A 33 -8.97 4.04 14.67
N PHE A 34 -9.03 4.15 16.00
CA PHE A 34 -8.01 3.59 16.88
C PHE A 34 -7.86 2.09 16.70
N ALA A 35 -6.63 1.60 16.80
CA ALA A 35 -6.28 0.19 16.63
C ALA A 35 -6.72 -0.40 15.28
N SER A 36 -6.95 0.44 14.27
CA SER A 36 -7.21 -0.02 12.91
C SER A 36 -6.03 -0.83 12.36
N THR A 37 -6.33 -1.84 11.55
CA THR A 37 -5.36 -2.73 10.94
C THR A 37 -5.51 -2.77 9.43
N LEU A 38 -4.39 -2.67 8.73
CA LEU A 38 -4.28 -3.00 7.30
C LEU A 38 -3.42 -4.25 7.16
N ILE A 39 -4.00 -5.33 6.65
CA ILE A 39 -3.36 -6.64 6.56
C ILE A 39 -3.20 -7.03 5.10
N PHE A 40 -2.01 -7.49 4.72
CA PHE A 40 -1.73 -8.09 3.42
C PHE A 40 -1.37 -9.56 3.63
N GLU A 41 -2.18 -10.45 3.06
CA GLU A 41 -1.95 -11.88 3.13
C GLU A 41 -1.48 -12.41 1.77
N LEU A 42 -0.32 -13.06 1.74
CA LEU A 42 0.19 -13.76 0.58
C LEU A 42 -0.22 -15.24 0.64
N HIS A 43 -1.09 -15.64 -0.28
CA HIS A 43 -1.62 -17.00 -0.37
C HIS A 43 -0.96 -17.75 -1.51
N ARG A 44 -0.68 -19.03 -1.29
CA ARG A 44 -0.22 -19.95 -2.34
C ARG A 44 -1.42 -20.74 -2.84
N LYS A 45 -1.55 -20.87 -4.15
CA LYS A 45 -2.63 -21.65 -4.79
C LYS A 45 -2.45 -23.14 -4.52
N ASP A 46 -3.56 -23.82 -4.25
CA ASP A 46 -3.63 -25.27 -4.07
C ASP A 46 -3.86 -25.97 -5.42
N SER A 47 -2.86 -25.87 -6.30
CA SER A 47 -2.88 -26.48 -7.63
C SER A 47 -1.57 -27.20 -7.88
N SER A 48 -1.62 -28.34 -8.57
CA SER A 48 -0.46 -29.18 -8.87
C SER A 48 0.69 -28.36 -9.45
N GLY A 49 1.84 -28.37 -8.77
CA GLY A 49 3.04 -27.64 -9.18
C GLY A 49 3.26 -26.31 -8.46
N CYS A 50 2.34 -25.86 -7.61
CA CYS A 50 2.53 -24.65 -6.81
C CYS A 50 3.08 -24.91 -5.40
N GLU A 51 3.08 -26.16 -4.93
CA GLU A 51 3.45 -26.56 -3.57
C GLU A 51 4.90 -26.21 -3.20
N THR A 52 5.79 -26.15 -4.20
CA THR A 52 7.19 -25.76 -4.04
C THR A 52 7.62 -24.62 -4.98
N SER A 53 6.69 -24.08 -5.77
CA SER A 53 7.01 -23.04 -6.76
C SER A 53 7.19 -21.67 -6.12
N THR A 54 8.11 -20.90 -6.69
CA THR A 54 8.31 -19.47 -6.42
C THR A 54 7.77 -18.60 -7.56
N SER A 55 7.07 -19.20 -8.54
CA SER A 55 6.46 -18.46 -9.63
C SER A 55 5.33 -17.57 -9.11
N GLU A 56 5.33 -16.30 -9.50
CA GLU A 56 4.25 -15.35 -9.20
C GLU A 56 2.85 -15.88 -9.55
N SER A 57 2.76 -16.73 -10.58
CA SER A 57 1.50 -17.33 -11.00
C SER A 57 0.86 -18.25 -9.95
N CYS A 58 1.66 -18.75 -9.00
CA CYS A 58 1.25 -19.59 -7.89
C CYS A 58 0.77 -18.82 -6.65
N PHE A 59 0.75 -17.48 -6.70
CA PHE A 59 0.38 -16.67 -5.55
C PHE A 59 -0.81 -15.75 -5.82
N SER A 60 -1.54 -15.44 -4.75
CA SER A 60 -2.57 -14.41 -4.68
C SER A 60 -2.37 -13.57 -3.43
N VAL A 61 -2.94 -12.37 -3.44
CA VAL A 61 -2.90 -11.42 -2.34
C VAL A 61 -4.33 -11.10 -1.92
N LYS A 62 -4.57 -11.16 -0.61
CA LYS A 62 -5.79 -10.63 0.02
C LYS A 62 -5.40 -9.46 0.90
N ILE A 63 -6.23 -8.43 0.90
CA ILE A 63 -5.97 -7.20 1.65
C ILE A 63 -7.18 -6.94 2.52
N PHE A 64 -6.97 -6.62 3.79
CA PHE A 64 -8.04 -6.36 4.74
C PHE A 64 -7.82 -5.04 5.45
N TYR A 65 -8.88 -4.25 5.60
CA TYR A 65 -8.95 -3.13 6.52
C TYR A 65 -10.02 -3.44 7.57
N ASN A 66 -9.64 -3.57 8.84
CA ASN A 66 -10.55 -3.90 9.95
C ASN A 66 -11.53 -5.04 9.59
N ASP A 67 -11.00 -6.19 9.17
CA ASP A 67 -11.73 -7.39 8.73
C ASP A 67 -12.51 -7.25 7.40
N LEU A 68 -12.65 -6.05 6.84
CA LEU A 68 -13.21 -5.86 5.50
C LEU A 68 -12.17 -6.19 4.44
N GLN A 69 -12.44 -7.22 3.63
CA GLN A 69 -11.60 -7.53 2.48
C GLN A 69 -11.74 -6.44 1.40
N LEU A 70 -10.62 -5.89 0.96
CA LEU A 70 -10.55 -4.81 -0.02
C LEU A 70 -10.48 -5.35 -1.45
N LYS A 71 -11.22 -4.71 -2.36
CA LYS A 71 -11.18 -4.95 -3.80
C LYS A 71 -10.39 -3.82 -4.46
N LEU A 72 -9.21 -4.13 -4.99
CA LEU A 72 -8.41 -3.13 -5.71
C LEU A 72 -8.87 -2.98 -7.17
N PRO A 73 -8.82 -1.77 -7.76
CA PRO A 73 -9.28 -1.52 -9.12
C PRO A 73 -8.55 -2.31 -10.21
N SER A 74 -7.28 -2.64 -9.96
CA SER A 74 -6.44 -3.37 -10.93
C SER A 74 -6.61 -4.89 -10.88
N CYS A 75 -7.43 -5.39 -9.96
CA CYS A 75 -7.68 -6.81 -9.74
C CYS A 75 -9.06 -7.18 -10.30
N ARG A 76 -9.13 -8.27 -11.07
CA ARG A 76 -10.42 -8.73 -11.64
C ARG A 76 -11.41 -9.20 -10.58
N ASN A 77 -10.90 -9.76 -9.48
CA ASN A 77 -11.66 -10.28 -8.36
C ASN A 77 -11.19 -9.63 -7.06
N ILE A 78 -11.94 -9.86 -5.98
CA ILE A 78 -11.55 -9.43 -4.62
C ILE A 78 -10.27 -10.12 -4.14
N ASP A 79 -10.04 -11.37 -4.56
CA ASP A 79 -8.77 -12.07 -4.42
C ASP A 79 -7.88 -11.70 -5.60
N CYS A 80 -6.84 -10.90 -5.36
CA CYS A 80 -5.97 -10.42 -6.42
C CYS A 80 -4.91 -11.47 -6.78
N THR A 81 -4.65 -11.73 -8.06
CA THR A 81 -3.45 -12.51 -8.39
C THR A 81 -2.20 -11.71 -8.03
N PHE A 82 -1.11 -12.37 -7.65
CA PHE A 82 0.12 -11.65 -7.26
C PHE A 82 0.63 -10.73 -8.38
N LYS A 83 0.50 -11.16 -9.64
CA LYS A 83 0.83 -10.34 -10.82
C LYS A 83 -0.04 -9.08 -10.94
N GLU A 84 -1.35 -9.20 -10.72
CA GLU A 84 -2.25 -8.04 -10.76
C GLU A 84 -1.95 -7.07 -9.61
N PHE A 85 -1.63 -7.60 -8.43
CA PHE A 85 -1.25 -6.81 -7.27
C PHE A 85 0.05 -6.04 -7.51
N LEU A 86 1.10 -6.69 -8.02
CA LEU A 86 2.35 -6.00 -8.38
C LEU A 86 2.13 -4.93 -9.45
N ARG A 87 1.31 -5.22 -10.47
CA ARG A 87 0.96 -4.22 -11.48
C ARG A 87 0.20 -3.03 -10.85
N HIS A 88 -0.68 -3.28 -9.90
CA HIS A 88 -1.36 -2.22 -9.16
C HIS A 88 -0.35 -1.34 -8.44
N LEU A 89 0.55 -1.93 -7.64
CA LEU A 89 1.58 -1.20 -6.90
C LEU A 89 2.52 -0.41 -7.83
N ASN A 90 2.91 -0.97 -8.96
CA ASN A 90 3.78 -0.28 -9.93
C ASN A 90 3.09 0.90 -10.63
N ASN A 91 1.75 0.94 -10.62
CA ASN A 91 0.99 2.08 -11.11
C ASN A 91 0.77 3.13 -10.02
N LEU A 92 1.03 2.79 -8.76
CA LEU A 92 1.12 3.79 -7.69
C LEU A 92 2.46 4.49 -7.89
N ASP A 93 2.45 5.76 -8.25
CA ASP A 93 3.65 6.57 -8.47
C ASP A 93 4.30 6.93 -7.11
N VAL A 94 4.78 5.90 -6.41
CA VAL A 94 5.39 5.96 -5.06
C VAL A 94 6.80 5.38 -5.09
N THR A 95 7.53 5.62 -6.18
CA THR A 95 8.97 5.33 -6.18
C THR A 95 9.69 6.24 -5.18
N GLU A 96 10.80 5.77 -4.62
CA GLU A 96 11.63 6.56 -3.70
C GLU A 96 12.06 7.88 -4.37
N ASP A 97 12.41 7.82 -5.66
CA ASP A 97 12.77 8.99 -6.46
C ASP A 97 11.59 9.95 -6.64
N ALA A 98 10.38 9.45 -6.97
CA ALA A 98 9.18 10.29 -7.08
C ALA A 98 8.81 10.94 -5.74
N MET A 99 8.92 10.21 -4.63
CA MET A 99 8.70 10.76 -3.30
C MET A 99 9.76 11.80 -2.92
N HIS A 100 11.03 11.55 -3.28
CA HIS A 100 12.12 12.49 -3.02
C HIS A 100 11.95 13.78 -3.84
N GLU A 101 11.64 13.69 -5.12
CA GLU A 101 11.36 14.85 -5.97
C GLU A 101 10.16 15.66 -5.46
N LEU A 102 9.08 15.01 -5.04
CA LEU A 102 7.90 15.71 -4.51
C LEU A 102 8.16 16.37 -3.15
N CYS A 103 8.91 15.73 -2.25
CA CYS A 103 9.19 16.28 -0.92
C CYS A 103 10.36 17.28 -0.90
N PHE A 104 11.26 17.24 -1.87
CA PHE A 104 12.48 18.06 -1.90
C PHE A 104 12.62 18.92 -3.16
N SER A 105 11.57 19.05 -3.98
CA SER A 105 11.57 20.04 -5.07
C SER A 105 11.69 21.45 -4.50
N GLU A 106 12.66 22.21 -5.02
CA GLU A 106 12.99 23.57 -4.56
C GLU A 106 11.82 24.57 -4.69
N ASP A 107 10.81 24.26 -5.50
CA ASP A 107 9.60 25.07 -5.68
C ASP A 107 8.70 25.12 -4.42
N LEU A 108 8.84 24.18 -3.47
CA LEU A 108 8.13 24.21 -2.18
C LEU A 108 8.92 24.92 -1.06
N LEU A 109 10.24 25.10 -1.23
CA LEU A 109 11.11 25.76 -0.25
C LEU A 109 11.21 27.27 -0.45
N THR A 110 10.78 27.81 -1.59
CA THR A 110 10.72 29.26 -1.85
C THR A 110 9.40 29.91 -1.39
N GLY A 111 8.40 29.11 -0.99
CA GLY A 111 7.09 29.59 -0.50
C GLY A 111 7.01 29.85 1.01
N TYR A 112 7.96 29.35 1.81
CA TYR A 112 8.12 29.78 3.20
C TYR A 112 9.10 30.95 3.20
N GLY A 113 8.52 32.16 3.23
CA GLY A 113 9.25 33.41 3.21
C GLY A 113 10.38 33.45 4.22
N GLU A 114 11.40 34.26 3.87
CA GLU A 114 12.46 34.70 4.77
C GLU A 114 11.90 34.91 6.17
N VAL A 115 12.33 34.08 7.12
CA VAL A 115 12.24 34.40 8.53
C VAL A 115 13.18 35.58 8.71
N THR A 116 12.66 36.79 8.61
CA THR A 116 13.38 37.99 8.99
C THR A 116 13.70 37.86 10.47
N ASN A 117 14.99 37.88 10.79
CA ASN A 117 15.46 37.97 12.17
C ASN A 117 14.77 39.18 12.82
N LEU A 118 14.00 38.92 13.87
CA LEU A 118 13.54 39.94 14.80
C LEU A 118 14.76 40.39 15.62
N ASP A 119 15.35 41.52 15.22
CA ASP A 119 16.08 42.42 16.13
C ASP A 119 15.11 43.43 16.76
#